data_AF-A0A4S4CER6-F1
#
_entry.id   AF-A0A4S4CER6-F1
#
_cell.length_a   1.000
_cell.length_b   1.000
_cell.length_c   1.000
_cell.angle_alpha   90.00
_cell.angle_beta   90.00
_cell.angle_gamma   90.00
#
_symmetry.space_group_name_H-M   'P 1'
#
loop_
_entity.id
_entity.type
_entity.pdbx_description
1 polymer ?
#
loop_
_entity_poly.entity_id
_entity_poly.type
_entity_poly.pdbx_seq_one_letter_code
_entity_poly.pdbx_strand_id
1 'polypeptide(L)'
;MSSRLSRLHLRFLGLWGMVGGLLGTVLGVAAVLPVQPGQVWTITATTAERERFTTTLRLNPAAPTGMPLAFQADRGVLLLDAAHGTLIALDLLDARAGGLGLACVVDGVLDAPELNGVLASGTLEQLPDQLKRVLAVVAVARTPTDRAAAVQELRLGTCTLTRSS
;
A
#
# COMPACT_ATOMS: atom_id res chain seq x y z
N MET A 1 -16.31 30.56 -63.16
CA MET A 1 -16.08 31.42 -61.98
C MET A 1 -14.76 30.97 -61.37
N SER A 2 -13.61 31.46 -61.84
CA SER A 2 -12.95 32.72 -61.47
C SER A 2 -12.41 32.75 -60.03
N SER A 3 -11.10 32.47 -59.93
CA SER A 3 -10.07 33.30 -59.28
C SER A 3 -9.91 33.31 -57.75
N ARG A 4 -8.71 32.91 -57.28
CA ARG A 4 -7.66 33.72 -56.58
C ARG A 4 -6.81 32.78 -55.68
N LEU A 5 -5.54 32.52 -56.00
CA LEU A 5 -4.32 33.32 -55.74
C LEU A 5 -3.89 33.37 -54.26
N SER A 6 -2.77 32.70 -53.95
CA SER A 6 -1.57 33.20 -53.20
C SER A 6 -0.83 32.00 -52.61
N ARG A 7 0.21 31.45 -53.24
CA ARG A 7 1.63 31.86 -53.12
C ARG A 7 2.00 32.36 -51.72
N LEU A 8 2.65 31.51 -50.94
CA LEU A 8 3.76 31.93 -50.09
C LEU A 8 4.90 30.92 -50.26
N HIS A 9 5.96 31.39 -50.91
CA HIS A 9 7.29 30.78 -50.85
C HIS A 9 7.89 31.11 -49.48
N LEU A 10 8.29 30.11 -48.72
CA LEU A 10 9.49 30.26 -47.89
C LEU A 10 10.46 29.13 -48.24
N ARG A 11 11.48 29.53 -48.99
CA ARG A 11 12.75 28.83 -49.10
C ARG A 11 13.42 28.88 -47.73
N PHE A 12 13.78 27.74 -47.18
CA PHE A 12 14.93 27.65 -46.28
C PHE A 12 15.72 26.40 -46.67
N LEU A 13 16.67 26.58 -47.58
CA LEU A 13 17.81 25.70 -47.68
C LEU A 13 18.70 25.97 -46.47
N GLY A 14 18.87 24.96 -45.64
CA GLY A 14 19.87 24.90 -44.57
C GLY A 14 20.32 23.45 -44.45
N LEU A 15 21.08 22.99 -45.45
CA LEU A 15 21.92 21.81 -45.34
C LEU A 15 23.16 22.21 -44.51
N TRP A 16 23.57 21.34 -43.58
CA TRP A 16 24.82 21.21 -42.80
C TRP A 16 24.36 20.65 -41.44
N GLY A 17 24.39 19.34 -41.22
CA GLY A 17 25.61 18.62 -40.91
C GLY A 17 25.76 18.53 -39.40
N MET A 18 25.43 17.38 -38.80
CA MET A 18 26.20 16.70 -37.75
C MET A 18 25.38 15.58 -37.12
N VAL A 19 25.99 14.39 -37.20
CA VAL A 19 25.74 13.24 -36.34
C VAL A 19 25.85 13.70 -34.88
N GLY A 20 24.78 13.55 -34.12
CA GLY A 20 24.76 13.89 -32.71
C GLY A 20 23.59 13.19 -32.05
N GLY A 21 23.81 11.93 -31.66
CA GLY A 21 22.88 11.19 -30.81
C GLY A 21 22.72 11.93 -29.49
N LEU A 22 21.64 12.68 -29.36
CA LEU A 22 21.14 13.12 -28.06
C LEU A 22 20.17 12.06 -27.59
N LEU A 23 20.72 11.18 -26.77
CA LEU A 23 20.02 10.33 -25.81
C LEU A 23 18.85 11.12 -25.23
N GLY A 24 17.63 10.69 -25.58
CA GLY A 24 16.45 11.08 -24.84
C GLY A 24 16.57 10.53 -23.43
N THR A 25 17.10 11.33 -22.51
CA THR A 25 16.86 11.14 -21.09
C THR A 25 15.40 11.46 -20.82
N VAL A 26 14.55 10.44 -21.01
CA VAL A 26 13.25 10.40 -20.35
C VAL A 26 13.58 10.31 -18.86
N LEU A 27 13.52 11.45 -18.15
CA LEU A 27 13.51 11.49 -16.70
C LEU A 27 12.22 10.79 -16.23
N GLY A 28 12.25 9.47 -16.16
CA GLY A 28 11.23 8.69 -15.49
C GLY A 28 11.30 9.03 -14.01
N VAL A 29 10.33 9.81 -13.53
CA VAL A 29 10.12 10.00 -12.10
C VAL A 29 9.82 8.61 -11.55
N ALA A 30 10.78 8.02 -10.83
CA ALA A 30 10.54 6.77 -10.12
C ALA A 30 9.40 7.03 -9.14
N ALA A 31 8.26 6.37 -9.34
CA ALA A 31 7.13 6.48 -8.43
C ALA A 31 7.60 5.98 -7.05
N VAL A 32 7.56 6.87 -6.06
CA VAL A 32 7.91 6.51 -4.68
C VAL A 32 6.79 5.63 -4.15
N LEU A 33 7.09 4.35 -3.89
CA LEU A 33 6.13 3.45 -3.27
C LEU A 33 5.82 3.93 -1.84
N PRO A 34 4.57 3.77 -1.36
CA PRO A 34 4.19 4.19 0.00
C PRO A 34 4.95 3.41 1.09
N VAL A 35 5.48 2.24 0.73
CA VAL A 35 6.29 1.37 1.58
C VAL A 35 7.66 1.19 0.93
N GLN A 36 8.70 1.26 1.74
CA GLN A 36 10.10 1.07 1.32
C GLN A 36 10.79 0.02 2.21
N PRO A 37 11.79 -0.72 1.67
CA PRO A 37 12.65 -1.58 2.47
C PRO A 37 13.31 -0.81 3.62
N GLY A 38 13.56 -1.49 4.74
CA GLY A 38 14.20 -0.89 5.92
C GLY A 38 13.30 0.03 6.78
N GLN A 39 12.08 0.34 6.34
CA GLN A 39 11.15 1.17 7.11
C GLN A 39 10.69 0.49 8.41
N VAL A 40 10.23 1.31 9.35
CA VAL A 40 9.64 0.86 10.60
C VAL A 40 8.17 1.25 10.65
N TRP A 41 7.32 0.29 10.97
CA TRP A 41 5.87 0.47 11.05
C TRP A 41 5.37 0.04 12.42
N THR A 42 4.55 0.86 13.06
CA THR A 42 3.92 0.54 14.34
C THR A 42 2.45 0.23 14.14
N ILE A 43 2.02 -0.94 14.61
CA ILE A 43 0.61 -1.35 14.69
C ILE A 43 0.12 -0.99 16.09
N THR A 44 -0.87 -0.10 16.17
CA THR A 44 -1.69 0.09 17.39
C THR A 44 -3.05 -0.54 17.11
N ALA A 45 -3.46 -1.50 17.93
CA ALA A 45 -4.63 -2.32 17.67
C ALA A 45 -5.54 -2.40 18.90
N THR A 46 -6.85 -2.45 18.68
CA THR A 46 -7.87 -2.74 19.69
C THR A 46 -8.74 -3.89 19.19
N THR A 47 -8.81 -5.00 19.92
CA THR A 47 -9.65 -6.14 19.56
C THR A 47 -11.14 -5.84 19.79
N ALA A 48 -12.01 -6.72 19.33
CA ALA A 48 -13.45 -6.61 19.58
C ALA A 48 -13.78 -6.70 21.09
N GLU A 49 -12.94 -7.41 21.86
CA GLU A 49 -12.98 -7.53 23.31
C GLU A 49 -12.39 -6.31 24.03
N ARG A 50 -11.93 -5.30 23.28
CA ARG A 50 -11.31 -4.06 23.75
C ARG A 50 -9.92 -4.24 24.36
N GLU A 51 -9.25 -5.36 24.09
CA GLU A 51 -7.85 -5.53 24.44
C GLU A 51 -6.99 -4.68 23.50
N ARG A 52 -5.95 -4.05 24.04
CA ARG A 52 -5.07 -3.16 23.29
C ARG A 52 -3.70 -3.78 23.09
N PHE A 53 -3.18 -3.64 21.89
CA PHE A 53 -1.86 -4.12 21.50
C PHE A 53 -1.12 -2.99 20.79
N THR A 54 0.19 -2.90 21.05
CA THR A 54 1.10 -2.06 20.28
C THR A 54 2.32 -2.87 19.93
N THR A 55 2.65 -2.95 18.64
CA THR A 55 3.81 -3.69 18.16
C THR A 55 4.47 -2.96 16.99
N THR A 56 5.75 -3.25 16.75
CA THR A 56 6.55 -2.61 15.72
C THR A 56 7.10 -3.65 14.76
N LEU A 57 6.85 -3.48 13.47
CA LEU A 57 7.46 -4.22 12.37
C LEU A 57 8.64 -3.43 11.82
N ARG A 58 9.84 -4.03 11.88
CA ARG A 58 11.03 -3.49 11.22
C ARG A 58 11.24 -4.24 9.91
N LEU A 59 10.96 -3.56 8.80
CA LEU A 59 11.08 -4.17 7.48
C LEU A 59 12.55 -4.44 7.17
N ASN A 60 12.82 -5.58 6.54
CA ASN A 60 14.12 -5.94 6.05
C ASN A 60 14.54 -4.93 4.94
N PRO A 61 15.83 -4.54 4.86
CA PRO A 61 16.32 -3.69 3.77
C PRO A 61 16.35 -4.38 2.39
N ALA A 62 16.13 -5.70 2.33
CA ALA A 62 16.00 -6.42 1.07
C ALA A 62 14.76 -5.98 0.26
N ALA A 63 14.87 -6.09 -1.06
CA ALA A 63 13.76 -5.79 -1.96
C ALA A 63 12.53 -6.69 -1.66
N PRO A 64 11.30 -6.16 -1.76
CA PRO A 64 10.10 -6.96 -1.59
C PRO A 64 9.98 -8.00 -2.70
N THR A 65 9.19 -9.05 -2.45
CA THR A 65 9.00 -10.17 -3.38
C THR A 65 7.52 -10.40 -3.69
N GLY A 66 7.24 -10.99 -4.85
CA GLY A 66 5.89 -11.42 -5.22
C GLY A 66 4.94 -10.29 -5.65
N MET A 67 3.69 -10.69 -5.91
CA MET A 67 2.54 -9.80 -6.13
C MET A 67 1.35 -10.40 -5.36
N PRO A 68 0.82 -9.74 -4.31
CA PRO A 68 1.22 -8.43 -3.77
C PRO A 68 2.68 -8.38 -3.30
N LEU A 69 3.27 -7.19 -3.25
CA LEU A 69 4.65 -7.00 -2.79
C LEU A 69 4.74 -7.34 -1.30
N ALA A 70 5.54 -8.35 -0.96
CA ALA A 70 5.77 -8.77 0.41
C ALA A 70 7.10 -8.22 0.94
N PHE A 71 7.01 -7.38 1.96
CA PHE A 71 8.13 -6.86 2.74
C PHE A 71 8.30 -7.71 4.00
N GLN A 72 9.37 -8.49 4.08
CA GLN A 72 9.68 -9.26 5.28
C GLN A 72 9.99 -8.33 6.44
N ALA A 73 9.55 -8.67 7.64
CA ALA A 73 9.85 -7.94 8.87
C ALA A 73 10.43 -8.87 9.94
N ASP A 74 11.06 -8.30 10.95
CA ASP A 74 11.57 -9.01 12.13
C ASP A 74 10.50 -9.87 12.84
N ARG A 75 9.25 -9.41 12.87
CA ARG A 75 8.13 -10.07 13.58
C ARG A 75 7.04 -10.62 12.66
N GLY A 76 7.17 -10.47 11.34
CA GLY A 76 6.13 -10.87 10.41
C GLY A 76 6.36 -10.37 8.99
N VAL A 77 5.30 -9.85 8.36
CA VAL A 77 5.35 -9.41 6.96
C VAL A 77 4.39 -8.25 6.76
N LEU A 78 4.75 -7.33 5.87
CA LEU A 78 3.88 -6.27 5.40
C LEU A 78 3.64 -6.47 3.89
N LEU A 79 2.37 -6.58 3.51
CA LEU A 79 1.93 -6.84 2.14
C LEU A 79 1.36 -5.57 1.54
N LEU A 80 1.89 -5.15 0.40
CA LEU A 80 1.41 -4.02 -0.38
C LEU A 80 0.81 -4.51 -1.69
N ASP A 81 -0.50 -4.34 -1.82
CA ASP A 81 -1.19 -4.43 -3.10
C ASP A 81 -1.41 -3.02 -3.65
N ALA A 82 -0.44 -2.54 -4.42
CA ALA A 82 -0.48 -1.21 -5.00
C ALA A 82 -1.60 -1.04 -6.03
N ALA A 83 -2.04 -2.13 -6.68
CA ALA A 83 -3.11 -2.09 -7.68
C ALA A 83 -4.47 -1.80 -7.03
N HIS A 84 -4.68 -2.31 -5.80
CA HIS A 84 -5.91 -2.12 -5.04
C HIS A 84 -5.77 -1.11 -3.89
N GLY A 85 -4.62 -0.42 -3.79
CA GLY A 85 -4.36 0.54 -2.70
C GLY A 85 -4.50 -0.08 -1.32
N THR A 86 -4.14 -1.36 -1.15
CA THR A 86 -4.31 -2.11 0.10
C THR A 86 -2.97 -2.40 0.75
N LEU A 87 -2.90 -2.21 2.06
CA LEU A 87 -1.75 -2.48 2.91
C LEU A 87 -2.17 -3.41 4.04
N ILE A 88 -1.46 -4.52 4.22
CA ILE A 88 -1.72 -5.49 5.28
C ILE A 88 -0.45 -5.67 6.10
N ALA A 89 -0.46 -5.26 7.37
CA ALA A 89 0.64 -5.48 8.29
C ALA A 89 0.34 -6.66 9.19
N LEU A 90 1.16 -7.72 9.14
CA LEU A 90 1.02 -8.91 9.95
C LEU A 90 2.14 -8.98 11.00
N ASP A 91 1.78 -9.01 12.28
CA ASP A 91 2.65 -9.47 13.37
C ASP A 91 2.24 -10.90 13.76
N LEU A 92 3.19 -11.82 13.62
CA LEU A 92 2.98 -13.24 13.86
C LEU A 92 3.91 -13.77 14.96
N LEU A 93 4.70 -12.91 15.62
CA LEU A 93 5.72 -13.37 16.55
C LEU A 93 5.10 -14.15 17.71
N ASP A 94 4.11 -13.55 18.38
CA ASP A 94 3.47 -14.17 19.55
C ASP A 94 2.64 -15.38 19.13
N ALA A 95 1.98 -15.30 17.97
CA ALA A 95 1.21 -16.38 17.37
C ALA A 95 2.04 -17.67 17.16
N ARG A 96 3.30 -17.54 16.75
CA ARG A 96 4.24 -18.67 16.59
C ARG A 96 4.58 -19.37 17.91
N ALA A 97 4.39 -18.68 19.04
CA ALA A 97 4.55 -19.23 20.38
C ALA A 97 3.20 -19.66 21.01
N GLY A 98 2.12 -19.73 20.23
CA GLY A 98 0.78 -20.08 20.70
C GLY A 98 -0.05 -18.90 21.21
N GLY A 99 0.44 -17.67 21.06
CA GLY A 99 -0.29 -16.44 21.37
C GLY A 99 -1.20 -15.96 20.24
N LEU A 100 -1.45 -14.65 20.21
CA LEU A 100 -2.25 -14.00 19.17
C LEU A 100 -1.38 -13.47 18.03
N GLY A 101 -1.83 -13.69 16.81
CA GLY A 101 -1.39 -12.95 15.63
C GLY A 101 -2.27 -11.74 15.39
N LEU A 102 -1.68 -10.69 14.84
CA LEU A 102 -2.36 -9.45 14.49
C LEU A 102 -2.19 -9.21 12.99
N ALA A 103 -3.27 -8.87 12.30
CA ALA A 103 -3.25 -8.43 10.92
C ALA A 103 -4.08 -7.15 10.78
N CYS A 104 -3.41 -6.03 10.54
CA CYS A 104 -4.04 -4.74 10.32
C CYS A 104 -4.21 -4.50 8.82
N VAL A 105 -5.45 -4.40 8.37
CA VAL A 105 -5.80 -4.16 6.96
C VAL A 105 -6.22 -2.71 6.77
N VAL A 106 -5.52 -2.01 5.90
CA VAL A 106 -5.80 -0.66 5.44
C VAL A 106 -6.05 -0.69 3.95
N ASP A 107 -7.01 0.08 3.46
CA ASP A 107 -7.23 0.38 2.05
C ASP A 107 -7.30 1.91 1.82
N GLY A 108 -7.12 2.31 0.57
CA GLY A 108 -7.26 3.70 0.13
C GLY A 108 -5.92 4.41 -0.02
N VAL A 109 -5.84 5.61 0.55
CA VAL A 109 -4.69 6.52 0.37
C VAL A 109 -3.58 6.15 1.35
N LEU A 110 -2.49 5.56 0.85
CA LEU A 110 -1.40 4.95 1.65
C LEU A 110 -0.19 5.86 1.89
N ASP A 111 -0.22 7.12 1.46
CA ASP A 111 0.90 8.06 1.62
C ASP A 111 0.91 8.77 2.99
N ALA A 112 -0.22 8.74 3.69
CA ALA A 112 -0.38 9.33 5.02
C ALA A 112 0.57 8.70 6.05
N PRO A 113 1.08 9.49 7.02
CA PRO A 113 1.95 8.99 8.08
C PRO A 113 1.23 8.06 9.05
N GLU A 114 -0.10 8.19 9.14
CA GLU A 114 -0.99 7.39 9.96
C GLU A 114 -2.14 6.87 9.11
N LEU A 115 -2.39 5.56 9.19
CA LEU A 115 -3.38 4.85 8.40
C LEU A 115 -4.33 4.08 9.31
N ASN A 116 -5.63 4.33 9.18
CA ASN A 116 -6.65 3.66 9.98
C ASN A 116 -7.22 2.44 9.25
N GLY A 117 -7.35 1.34 9.96
CA GLY A 117 -7.69 0.04 9.39
C GLY A 117 -8.56 -0.81 10.29
N VAL A 118 -8.80 -2.03 9.81
CA VAL A 118 -9.55 -3.06 10.50
C VAL A 118 -8.59 -4.16 10.94
N LEU A 119 -8.76 -4.64 12.16
CA LEU A 119 -7.91 -5.66 12.76
C LEU A 119 -8.55 -7.04 12.61
N ALA A 120 -7.78 -7.98 12.05
CA ALA A 120 -7.96 -9.41 12.28
C ALA A 120 -7.00 -9.84 13.39
N SER A 121 -7.53 -10.52 14.41
CA SER A 121 -6.73 -11.06 15.52
C SER A 121 -7.16 -12.47 15.86
N GLY A 122 -6.21 -13.33 16.18
CA GLY A 122 -6.47 -14.72 16.59
C GLY A 122 -5.21 -15.56 16.61
N THR A 123 -5.34 -16.81 17.03
CA THR A 123 -4.27 -17.81 16.90
C THR A 123 -3.87 -18.01 15.43
N LEU A 124 -2.72 -18.67 15.17
CA LEU A 124 -2.28 -18.94 13.79
C LEU A 124 -3.33 -19.71 12.98
N GLU A 125 -4.08 -20.61 13.59
CA GLU A 125 -5.15 -21.37 12.93
C GLU A 125 -6.37 -20.48 12.61
N GLN A 126 -6.69 -19.52 13.47
CA GLN A 126 -7.88 -18.66 13.33
C GLN A 126 -7.65 -17.43 12.45
N LEU A 127 -6.42 -16.93 12.42
CA LEU A 127 -6.07 -15.66 11.76
C LEU A 127 -6.45 -15.63 10.27
N PRO A 128 -6.28 -16.69 9.46
CA PRO A 128 -6.70 -16.68 8.06
C PRO A 128 -8.19 -16.41 7.88
N ASP A 129 -9.05 -17.01 8.73
CA ASP A 129 -10.49 -16.81 8.62
C ASP A 129 -10.93 -15.44 9.15
N GLN A 130 -10.25 -14.91 10.18
CA GLN A 130 -10.44 -13.52 10.61
C GLN A 130 -10.04 -12.55 9.51
N LEU A 131 -8.90 -12.77 8.85
CA LEU A 131 -8.41 -11.93 7.77
C LEU A 131 -9.37 -11.93 6.57
N LYS A 132 -9.95 -13.08 6.21
CA LYS A 132 -10.99 -13.15 5.16
C LYS A 132 -12.19 -12.28 5.50
N ARG A 133 -12.68 -12.31 6.75
CA ARG A 133 -13.79 -11.46 7.21
C ARG A 133 -13.44 -9.98 7.09
N VAL A 134 -12.25 -9.61 7.56
CA VAL A 134 -11.76 -8.22 7.46
C VAL A 134 -11.66 -7.76 6.01
N LEU A 135 -11.07 -8.55 5.12
CA LEU A 135 -10.95 -8.21 3.70
C LEU A 135 -12.32 -8.06 3.04
N ALA A 136 -13.30 -8.89 3.40
CA ALA A 136 -14.67 -8.76 2.92
C ALA A 136 -15.31 -7.44 3.38
N VAL A 137 -15.09 -7.03 4.64
CA VAL A 137 -15.55 -5.73 5.15
C VAL A 137 -14.91 -4.60 4.36
N VAL A 138 -13.59 -4.61 4.21
CA VAL A 138 -12.86 -3.54 3.54
C VAL A 138 -13.28 -3.42 2.06
N ALA A 139 -13.56 -4.54 1.38
CA ALA A 139 -14.01 -4.53 -0.01
C ALA A 139 -15.41 -3.92 -0.23
N VAL A 140 -16.30 -4.04 0.77
CA VAL A 140 -17.72 -3.63 0.67
C VAL A 140 -17.97 -2.28 1.34
N ALA A 141 -17.39 -2.06 2.52
CA ALA A 141 -17.57 -0.87 3.33
C ALA A 141 -16.59 0.24 2.94
N ARG A 142 -16.93 0.92 1.84
CA ARG A 142 -16.06 1.92 1.17
C ARG A 142 -15.98 3.26 1.90
N THR A 143 -16.89 3.54 2.83
CA THR A 143 -16.84 4.76 3.66
C THR A 143 -16.34 4.44 5.07
N PRO A 144 -15.69 5.38 5.77
CA PRO A 144 -15.31 5.19 7.16
C PRO A 144 -16.49 4.85 8.07
N THR A 145 -17.66 5.44 7.83
CA THR A 145 -18.88 5.20 8.60
C THR A 145 -19.39 3.77 8.40
N ASP A 146 -19.50 3.31 7.15
CA ASP A 146 -19.96 1.95 6.86
C ASP A 146 -19.00 0.92 7.44
N ARG A 147 -17.70 1.22 7.42
CA ARG A 147 -16.67 0.35 7.97
C ARG A 147 -16.79 0.26 9.48
N ALA A 148 -16.96 1.38 10.18
CA ALA A 148 -17.15 1.38 11.62
C ALA A 148 -18.39 0.55 12.01
N ALA A 149 -19.49 0.67 11.26
CA ALA A 149 -20.68 -0.14 11.47
C ALA A 149 -20.41 -1.64 11.25
N ALA A 150 -19.78 -2.01 10.13
CA ALA A 150 -19.45 -3.40 9.82
C ALA A 150 -18.47 -4.02 10.83
N VAL A 151 -17.48 -3.26 11.28
CA VAL A 151 -16.54 -3.69 12.34
C VAL A 151 -17.28 -3.99 13.64
N GLN A 152 -18.23 -3.14 14.03
CA GLN A 152 -19.04 -3.37 15.23
C GLN A 152 -19.96 -4.58 15.07
N GLU A 153 -20.67 -4.69 13.95
CA GLU A 153 -21.62 -5.77 13.68
C GLU A 153 -20.93 -7.14 13.65
N LEU A 154 -19.76 -7.21 13.00
CA LEU A 154 -19.00 -8.45 12.81
C LEU A 154 -18.02 -8.74 13.95
N ARG A 155 -18.01 -7.91 15.00
CA ARG A 155 -17.09 -8.02 16.14
C ARG A 155 -15.64 -8.16 15.68
N LEU A 156 -15.23 -7.25 14.80
CA LEU A 156 -13.84 -7.10 14.37
C LEU A 156 -13.15 -6.05 15.23
N GLY A 157 -11.82 -6.07 15.26
CA GLY A 157 -11.06 -5.02 15.93
C GLY A 157 -10.78 -3.83 15.01
N THR A 158 -10.21 -2.78 15.58
CA THR A 158 -9.66 -1.63 14.85
C THR A 158 -8.15 -1.60 14.98
N CYS A 159 -7.49 -0.97 14.02
CA CYS A 159 -6.06 -0.74 14.10
C CYS A 159 -5.64 0.55 13.41
N THR A 160 -4.46 1.01 13.77
CA THR A 160 -3.76 2.14 13.16
C THR A 160 -2.35 1.69 12.82
N LEU A 161 -1.89 2.01 11.60
CA LEU A 161 -0.50 1.86 11.17
C LEU A 161 0.16 3.21 11.12
N THR A 162 1.27 3.36 11.85
CA THR A 162 2.08 4.58 11.81
C THR A 162 3.45 4.26 11.22
N ARG A 163 3.86 5.03 10.23
CA ARG A 163 5.20 4.94 9.64
C ARG A 163 6.17 5.80 10.42
N SER A 164 7.30 5.23 10.82
CA SER A 164 8.42 5.98 11.41
C SER A 164 9.56 6.08 10.39
N SER A 165 10.20 7.26 10.33
CA SER A 165 11.38 7.56 9.51
C SER A 165 12.65 6.96 10.08
#